data_AF-A0A117QLM1-F1
#
_entry.id   AF-A0A117QLM1-F1
#
_cell.length_a   1.000
_cell.length_b   1.000
_cell.length_c   1.000
_cell.angle_alpha   90.00
_cell.angle_beta   90.00
_cell.angle_gamma   90.00
#
_symmetry.space_group_name_H-M   'P 1'
#
loop_
_entity.id
_entity.type
_entity.pdbx_description
1 polymer ?
#
loop_
_entity_poly.entity_id
_entity_poly.type
_entity_poly.pdbx_seq_one_letter_code
_entity_poly.pdbx_strand_id
1 'polypeptide(L)'
;MAWDEWEQLKTEALRQRRDSAHMRLNGADAGGSGGGGGGAHGSSGAPGTYGVLKASQKDLAALGRSAHTLYNDLWDRARVAVPTSDSAATDLTQQGFALGAGLQHVSTRWEEQLKSLMDACAHIANHMHVTRALHDGDDGYIARRTSSIAPLDAGFDERVGEPGRPNGVYGEQSKKKG
;
A
#
# COMPACT_ATOMS: atom_id res chain seq x y z
N MET A 1 35.36 -25.89 16.89
CA MET A 1 34.81 -25.44 18.20
C MET A 1 33.61 -24.52 18.00
N ALA A 2 33.71 -23.27 17.52
CA ALA A 2 32.52 -22.44 17.29
C ALA A 2 31.54 -22.95 16.20
N TRP A 3 32.05 -23.74 15.24
CA TRP A 3 31.23 -24.35 14.18
C TRP A 3 30.34 -25.49 14.66
N ASP A 4 30.81 -26.28 15.63
CA ASP A 4 30.07 -27.42 16.19
C ASP A 4 28.90 -26.93 17.06
N GLU A 5 29.11 -25.83 17.78
CA GLU A 5 28.06 -25.13 18.55
C GLU A 5 27.00 -24.52 17.62
N TRP A 6 27.40 -24.06 16.42
CA TRP A 6 26.48 -23.51 15.44
C TRP A 6 25.59 -24.59 14.79
N GLU A 7 26.12 -25.78 14.54
CA GLU A 7 25.34 -26.93 14.07
C GLU A 7 24.39 -27.47 15.15
N GLN A 8 24.83 -27.48 16.41
CA GLN A 8 23.97 -27.84 17.55
C GLN A 8 22.80 -26.85 17.71
N LEU A 9 23.05 -25.54 17.60
CA LEU A 9 21.99 -24.52 17.68
C LEU A 9 20.96 -24.66 16.55
N LYS A 10 21.39 -25.00 15.33
CA LYS A 10 20.46 -25.25 14.21
C LYS A 10 19.61 -26.49 14.41
N THR A 11 20.21 -27.57 14.90
CA THR A 11 19.47 -28.81 15.15
C THR A 11 18.49 -28.67 16.32
N GLU A 12 18.84 -27.90 17.34
CA GLU A 12 17.96 -27.54 18.46
C GLU A 12 16.77 -26.68 17.99
N ALA A 13 17.02 -25.66 17.15
CA ALA A 13 15.97 -24.81 16.58
C ALA A 13 14.99 -25.60 15.68
N LEU A 14 15.49 -26.59 14.93
CA LEU A 14 14.67 -27.48 14.11
C LEU A 14 13.80 -28.43 14.95
N ARG A 15 14.29 -28.89 16.12
CA ARG A 15 13.47 -29.65 17.08
C ARG A 15 12.41 -28.76 17.72
N GLN A 16 12.78 -27.59 18.22
CA GLN A 16 11.83 -26.64 18.79
C GLN A 16 10.71 -26.27 17.83
N ARG A 17 11.02 -26.12 16.52
CA ARG A 17 10.00 -25.85 15.49
C ARG A 17 9.05 -27.03 15.24
N ARG A 18 9.51 -28.27 15.46
CA ARG A 18 8.68 -29.49 15.37
C ARG A 18 7.81 -29.67 16.61
N ASP A 19 8.31 -29.29 17.78
CA ASP A 19 7.64 -29.50 19.06
C ASP A 19 6.78 -28.29 19.49
N SER A 20 6.98 -27.12 18.88
CA SER A 20 6.13 -25.95 19.11
C SER A 20 4.77 -26.14 18.46
N ALA A 21 3.79 -26.56 19.27
CA ALA A 21 2.38 -26.44 18.97
C ALA A 21 2.09 -25.03 18.43
N HIS A 22 1.56 -24.98 17.22
CA HIS A 22 1.28 -23.81 16.40
C HIS A 22 1.01 -22.52 17.19
N MET A 23 1.95 -21.57 17.16
CA MET A 23 1.70 -20.16 17.50
C MET A 23 0.61 -19.64 16.54
N ARG A 24 -0.62 -19.54 17.04
CA ARG A 24 -1.76 -18.99 16.31
C ARG A 24 -1.64 -17.47 16.30
N LEU A 25 -1.04 -16.92 15.24
CA LEU A 25 -1.16 -15.50 14.92
C LEU A 25 -2.61 -15.24 14.49
N ASN A 26 -3.27 -14.28 15.14
CA ASN A 26 -4.63 -13.87 14.81
C ASN A 26 -4.65 -13.19 13.43
N GLY A 27 -4.91 -13.95 12.37
CA GLY A 27 -5.24 -13.41 11.05
C GLY A 27 -6.75 -13.24 10.94
N ALA A 28 -7.20 -12.04 10.59
CA ALA A 28 -8.61 -11.78 10.29
C ALA A 28 -9.10 -12.71 9.18
N ASP A 29 -10.29 -13.27 9.38
CA ASP A 29 -10.90 -14.26 8.50
C ASP A 29 -10.89 -13.82 7.03
N ALA A 30 -10.14 -14.55 6.21
CA ALA A 30 -10.32 -14.54 4.76
C ALA A 30 -11.62 -15.31 4.46
N GLY A 31 -12.70 -14.55 4.32
CA GLY A 31 -13.99 -15.08 3.90
C GLY A 31 -13.88 -15.80 2.55
N GLY A 32 -14.01 -17.12 2.60
CA GLY A 32 -14.66 -17.96 1.59
C GLY A 32 -13.95 -18.16 0.26
N SER A 33 -13.17 -19.25 0.15
CA SER A 33 -13.49 -20.39 -0.74
C SER A 33 -12.24 -21.24 -1.02
N GLY A 34 -12.25 -22.49 -0.53
CA GLY A 34 -11.68 -23.62 -1.25
C GLY A 34 -10.18 -23.91 -1.09
N GLY A 35 -9.84 -24.61 -0.01
CA GLY A 35 -9.10 -25.88 -0.03
C GLY A 35 -7.70 -25.98 -0.68
N GLY A 36 -6.75 -26.45 0.12
CA GLY A 36 -5.61 -27.25 -0.36
C GLY A 36 -4.24 -26.67 -0.04
N GLY A 37 -3.60 -27.20 1.00
CA GLY A 37 -2.28 -26.77 1.44
C GLY A 37 -1.13 -27.19 0.54
N GLY A 38 0.06 -26.69 0.88
CA GLY A 38 1.32 -27.12 0.30
C GLY A 38 2.33 -26.00 0.28
N GLY A 39 3.28 -26.03 1.23
CA GLY A 39 4.30 -25.01 1.37
C GLY A 39 5.14 -24.83 0.11
N ALA A 40 5.35 -23.56 -0.23
CA ALA A 40 6.47 -23.11 -1.04
C ALA A 40 6.91 -21.76 -0.48
N HIS A 41 8.19 -21.64 -0.18
CA HIS A 41 8.86 -20.36 -0.01
C HIS A 41 8.73 -19.63 -1.35
N GLY A 42 7.69 -18.82 -1.49
CA GLY A 42 7.29 -18.21 -2.76
C GLY A 42 6.79 -16.82 -2.47
N SER A 43 7.36 -15.85 -3.19
CA SER A 43 6.87 -14.49 -3.41
C SER A 43 5.51 -14.26 -2.78
N SER A 44 5.46 -13.43 -1.73
CA SER A 44 4.22 -12.92 -1.15
C SER A 44 3.27 -12.61 -2.30
N GLY A 45 2.27 -13.47 -2.48
CA GLY A 45 1.53 -13.58 -3.72
C GLY A 45 1.03 -12.21 -4.13
N ALA A 46 1.59 -11.70 -5.24
CA ALA A 46 0.92 -10.63 -5.95
C ALA A 46 -0.53 -11.08 -6.13
N PRO A 47 -1.51 -10.30 -5.65
CA PRO A 47 -2.89 -10.73 -5.68
C PRO A 47 -3.26 -11.12 -7.11
N GLY A 48 -3.83 -12.31 -7.28
CA GLY A 48 -4.16 -12.87 -8.61
C GLY A 48 -5.13 -12.00 -9.42
N THR A 49 -5.75 -11.01 -8.78
CA THR A 49 -6.45 -9.89 -9.41
C THR A 49 -6.19 -8.62 -8.59
N TYR A 50 -5.69 -7.57 -9.25
CA TYR A 50 -5.73 -6.22 -8.69
C TYR A 50 -7.14 -5.68 -8.92
N GLY A 51 -7.84 -5.30 -7.85
CA GLY A 51 -9.11 -4.60 -8.00
C GLY A 51 -8.89 -3.32 -8.81
N VAL A 52 -9.90 -2.91 -9.61
CA VAL A 52 -9.82 -1.65 -10.35
C VAL A 52 -9.81 -0.49 -9.34
N LEU A 53 -8.69 0.23 -9.27
CA LEU A 53 -8.59 1.41 -8.42
C LEU A 53 -9.47 2.52 -9.01
N LYS A 54 -10.57 2.84 -8.32
CA LYS A 54 -11.47 3.93 -8.74
C LYS A 54 -10.90 5.32 -8.50
N ALA A 55 -9.94 5.45 -7.59
CA ALA A 55 -9.29 6.72 -7.28
C ALA A 55 -8.32 7.12 -8.40
N SER A 56 -8.36 8.40 -8.82
CA SER A 56 -7.43 8.89 -9.82
C SER A 56 -6.04 9.14 -9.22
N GLN A 57 -4.99 9.19 -10.06
CA GLN A 57 -3.64 9.59 -9.63
C GLN A 57 -3.60 10.97 -8.96
N LYS A 58 -4.49 11.88 -9.37
CA LYS A 58 -4.61 13.21 -8.77
C LYS A 58 -5.09 13.10 -7.32
N ASP A 59 -6.05 12.22 -7.07
CA ASP A 59 -6.63 12.00 -5.74
C ASP A 59 -5.63 11.34 -4.80
N LEU A 60 -4.92 10.30 -5.25
CA LEU A 60 -3.90 9.62 -4.44
C LEU A 60 -2.78 10.58 -4.02
N ALA A 61 -2.36 11.47 -4.91
CA ALA A 61 -1.34 12.46 -4.55
C ALA A 61 -1.88 13.61 -3.71
N ALA A 62 -3.15 13.97 -3.87
CA ALA A 62 -3.79 14.89 -2.93
C ALA A 62 -3.78 14.29 -1.51
N LEU A 63 -4.17 13.02 -1.38
CA LEU A 63 -4.13 12.29 -0.11
C LEU A 63 -2.71 12.20 0.46
N GLY A 64 -1.72 11.82 -0.35
CA GLY A 64 -0.32 11.76 0.08
C GLY A 64 0.21 13.12 0.56
N ARG A 65 -0.12 14.21 -0.15
CA ARG A 65 0.23 15.57 0.28
C ARG A 65 -0.46 15.95 1.59
N SER A 66 -1.76 15.68 1.73
CA SER A 66 -2.50 15.95 2.96
C SER A 66 -1.92 15.19 4.16
N ALA A 67 -1.56 13.93 3.99
CA ALA A 67 -0.91 13.13 5.03
C ALA A 67 0.45 13.71 5.43
N HIS A 68 1.26 14.14 4.46
CA HIS A 68 2.54 14.79 4.72
C HIS A 68 2.39 16.17 5.40
N THR A 69 1.39 16.97 5.00
CA THR A 69 1.07 18.22 5.69
C THR A 69 0.67 17.97 7.14
N LEU A 70 -0.19 16.99 7.38
CA LEU A 70 -0.60 16.64 8.74
C LEU A 70 0.59 16.15 9.58
N TYR A 71 1.50 15.35 9.00
CA TYR A 71 2.75 14.96 9.66
C TYR A 71 3.55 16.19 10.13
N ASN A 72 3.76 17.16 9.25
CA ASN A 72 4.49 18.39 9.58
C ASN A 72 3.77 19.22 10.65
N ASP A 73 2.45 19.38 10.54
CA ASP A 73 1.67 20.12 11.56
C ASP A 73 1.73 19.44 12.94
N LEU A 74 1.70 18.10 12.99
CA LEU A 74 1.87 17.35 14.23
C LEU A 74 3.28 17.53 14.82
N TRP A 75 4.30 17.50 13.96
CA TRP A 75 5.68 17.72 14.37
C TRP A 75 5.93 19.13 14.91
N ASP A 76 5.45 20.15 14.20
CA ASP A 76 5.73 21.55 14.48
C ASP A 76 4.83 22.13 15.58
N ARG A 77 3.60 21.61 15.74
CA ARG A 77 2.59 22.23 16.63
C ARG A 77 2.16 21.33 17.79
N ALA A 78 2.06 20.02 17.59
CA ALA A 78 1.57 19.12 18.64
C ALA A 78 2.70 18.63 19.55
N ARG A 79 3.92 18.46 19.02
CA ARG A 79 5.07 17.97 19.78
C ARG A 79 5.65 18.99 20.76
N VAL A 80 5.49 20.28 20.49
CA VAL A 80 6.10 21.36 21.28
C VAL A 80 5.63 21.39 22.74
N ALA A 81 4.49 20.77 23.06
CA ALA A 81 3.97 20.67 24.41
C ALA A 81 4.72 19.67 25.30
N VAL A 82 5.45 18.69 24.73
CA VAL A 82 6.12 17.62 25.50
C VAL A 82 7.21 18.18 26.41
N PRO A 83 8.21 18.95 25.94
CA PRO A 83 9.30 19.41 26.80
C PRO A 83 8.81 20.30 27.94
N THR A 84 7.81 21.17 27.68
CA THR A 84 7.22 22.03 28.71
C THR A 84 6.40 21.25 29.73
N SER A 85 5.72 20.19 29.29
CA SER A 85 4.95 19.32 30.19
C SER A 85 5.86 18.50 31.10
N ASP A 86 6.97 17.97 30.57
CA ASP A 86 7.96 17.21 31.33
C ASP A 86 8.69 18.10 32.37
N SER A 87 9.04 19.33 31.98
CA SER A 87 9.60 20.31 32.92
C SER A 87 8.61 20.62 34.05
N ALA A 88 7.36 20.93 33.72
CA ALA A 88 6.33 21.21 34.72
C ALA A 88 6.05 20.01 35.63
N ALA A 89 6.03 18.79 35.07
CA ALA A 89 5.87 17.56 35.85
C ALA A 89 7.02 17.36 36.85
N THR A 90 8.24 17.62 36.40
CA THR A 90 9.45 17.56 37.24
C THR A 90 9.38 18.59 38.36
N ASP A 91 9.09 19.85 38.05
CA ASP A 91 9.03 20.94 39.03
C ASP A 91 7.95 20.70 40.08
N LEU A 92 6.76 20.24 39.67
CA LEU A 92 5.66 19.89 40.57
C LEU A 92 6.05 18.72 41.50
N THR A 93 6.74 17.72 40.96
CA THR A 93 7.22 16.57 41.74
C THR A 93 8.26 17.01 42.78
N GLN A 94 9.21 17.88 42.40
CA GLN A 94 10.23 18.41 43.32
C GLN A 94 9.62 19.27 44.44
N GLN A 95 8.52 19.96 44.15
CA GLN A 95 7.76 20.72 45.15
C GLN A 95 6.87 19.83 46.05
N GLY A 96 6.85 18.52 45.84
CA GLY A 96 6.09 17.57 46.65
C GLY A 96 4.63 17.41 46.24
N PHE A 97 4.22 17.95 45.09
CA PHE A 97 2.86 17.76 44.57
C PHE A 97 2.70 16.41 43.88
N ALA A 98 1.75 15.60 44.35
CA ALA A 98 1.37 14.33 43.72
C ALA A 98 0.93 14.48 42.25
N LEU A 99 0.47 15.68 41.86
CA LEU A 99 0.10 16.01 40.48
C LEU A 99 1.28 15.86 39.50
N GLY A 100 2.53 16.02 39.95
CA GLY A 100 3.71 15.93 39.09
C GLY A 100 3.83 14.56 38.41
N ALA A 101 3.66 13.46 39.16
CA ALA A 101 3.68 12.11 38.60
C ALA A 101 2.52 11.87 37.61
N GLY A 102 1.34 12.41 37.90
CA GLY A 102 0.19 12.34 37.00
C GLY A 102 0.42 13.09 35.68
N LEU A 103 1.00 14.30 35.76
CA LEU A 103 1.34 15.09 34.58
C LEU A 103 2.43 14.41 33.74
N GLN A 104 3.44 13.81 34.37
CA GLN A 104 4.47 13.04 33.66
C GLN A 104 3.85 11.88 32.87
N HIS A 105 2.94 11.13 33.49
CA HIS A 105 2.27 10.02 32.82
C HIS A 105 1.47 10.47 31.59
N VAL A 106 0.74 11.59 31.69
CA VAL A 106 -0.02 12.16 30.58
C VAL A 106 0.92 12.65 29.46
N SER A 107 2.02 13.31 29.80
CA SER A 107 3.03 13.77 28.84
C SER A 107 3.61 12.60 28.03
N THR A 108 4.02 11.52 28.71
CA THR A 108 4.52 10.30 28.07
C THR A 108 3.47 9.68 27.15
N ARG A 109 2.23 9.54 27.63
CA ARG A 109 1.15 8.96 26.83
C ARG A 109 0.83 9.80 25.59
N TRP A 110 0.86 11.11 25.72
CA TRP A 110 0.69 12.04 24.60
C TRP A 110 1.78 11.85 23.55
N GLU A 111 3.05 11.79 23.96
CA GLU A 111 4.16 11.60 23.04
C GLU A 111 4.07 10.27 22.27
N GLU A 112 3.70 9.18 22.94
CA GLU A 112 3.49 7.87 22.31
C GLU A 112 2.40 7.91 21.23
N GLN A 113 1.25 8.52 21.54
CA GLN A 113 0.14 8.63 20.59
C GLN A 113 0.48 9.55 19.43
N LEU A 114 1.19 10.65 19.70
CA LEU A 114 1.66 11.56 18.67
C LEU A 114 2.63 10.85 17.71
N LYS A 115 3.59 10.08 18.22
CA LYS A 115 4.50 9.25 17.41
C LYS A 115 3.75 8.26 16.54
N SER A 116 2.82 7.51 17.12
CA SER A 116 2.02 6.54 16.37
C SER A 116 1.23 7.20 15.23
N LEU A 117 0.65 8.37 15.46
CA LEU A 117 -0.09 9.11 14.44
C LEU A 117 0.84 9.65 13.34
N MET A 118 2.00 10.18 13.72
CA MET A 118 3.02 10.65 12.77
C MET A 118 3.53 9.51 11.88
N ASP A 119 3.84 8.34 12.46
CA ASP A 119 4.28 7.17 11.72
C ASP A 119 3.21 6.70 10.72
N ALA A 120 1.94 6.70 11.12
CA ALA A 120 0.83 6.39 10.22
C ALA A 120 0.73 7.39 9.06
N CYS A 121 0.89 8.69 9.32
CA CYS A 121 0.88 9.72 8.28
C CYS A 121 2.05 9.55 7.29
N ALA A 122 3.25 9.27 7.81
CA ALA A 122 4.43 9.00 6.99
C ALA A 122 4.23 7.73 6.13
N HIS A 123 3.67 6.68 6.71
CA HIS A 123 3.39 5.44 5.99
C HIS A 123 2.37 5.64 4.86
N ILE A 124 1.27 6.37 5.12
CA ILE A 124 0.28 6.72 4.09
C ILE A 124 0.92 7.55 2.98
N ALA A 125 1.68 8.60 3.32
CA ALA A 125 2.32 9.47 2.34
C ALA A 125 3.28 8.69 1.44
N ASN A 126 4.12 7.83 2.04
CA ASN A 126 5.05 6.98 1.31
C ASN A 126 4.31 5.96 0.42
N HIS A 127 3.27 5.30 0.94
CA HIS A 127 2.50 4.32 0.18
C HIS A 127 1.82 4.98 -1.03
N MET A 128 1.22 6.17 -0.88
CA MET A 128 0.62 6.88 -2.01
C MET A 128 1.65 7.28 -3.07
N HIS A 129 2.87 7.63 -2.66
CA HIS A 129 3.96 7.91 -3.59
C HIS A 129 4.38 6.67 -4.39
N VAL A 130 4.51 5.52 -3.72
CA VAL A 130 4.84 4.24 -4.36
C VAL A 130 3.74 3.79 -5.31
N THR A 131 2.47 3.82 -4.88
CA THR A 131 1.33 3.47 -5.74
C THR A 131 1.29 4.35 -6.98
N ARG A 132 1.57 5.65 -6.83
CA ARG A 132 1.66 6.56 -7.96
C ARG A 132 2.74 6.11 -8.96
N ALA A 133 3.96 5.89 -8.47
CA ALA A 133 5.10 5.55 -9.32
C ALA A 133 4.89 4.25 -10.09
N LEU A 134 4.25 3.25 -9.47
CA LEU A 134 3.95 1.97 -10.10
C LEU A 134 2.96 2.13 -11.26
N HIS A 135 1.83 2.80 -11.03
CA HIS A 135 0.80 2.98 -12.05
C HIS A 135 1.24 3.92 -13.19
N ASP A 136 2.04 4.96 -12.91
CA ASP A 136 2.60 5.81 -13.97
C ASP A 136 3.50 5.00 -14.93
N GLY A 137 4.19 3.97 -14.42
CA GLY A 137 4.98 3.03 -15.22
C GLY A 137 4.12 2.10 -16.08
N ASP A 138 3.05 1.56 -15.52
CA ASP A 138 2.10 0.68 -16.21
C ASP A 138 1.35 1.41 -17.33
N ASP A 139 0.87 2.64 -17.07
CA ASP A 139 0.23 3.49 -18.09
C ASP A 139 1.18 3.75 -19.27
N GLY A 140 2.46 4.03 -18.98
CA GLY A 140 3.48 4.18 -20.02
C GLY A 140 3.73 2.90 -20.81
N TYR A 141 3.74 1.74 -20.15
CA TYR A 141 3.89 0.44 -20.81
C TYR A 141 2.69 0.12 -21.71
N ILE A 142 1.47 0.32 -21.20
CA ILE A 142 0.22 0.11 -21.95
C ILE A 142 0.16 1.07 -23.15
N ALA A 143 0.44 2.36 -22.94
CA ALA A 143 0.44 3.35 -24.01
C ALA A 143 1.42 2.98 -25.13
N ARG A 144 2.65 2.57 -24.77
CA ARG A 144 3.64 2.09 -25.75
C ARG A 144 3.13 0.86 -26.48
N ARG A 145 2.60 -0.14 -25.78
CA ARG A 145 2.09 -1.37 -26.39
C ARG A 145 0.92 -1.10 -27.34
N THR A 146 -0.05 -0.28 -26.94
CA THR A 146 -1.16 0.16 -27.79
C THR A 146 -0.66 0.95 -29.01
N SER A 147 0.30 1.87 -28.83
CA SER A 147 0.90 2.60 -29.95
C SER A 147 1.68 1.71 -30.91
N SER A 148 2.22 0.58 -30.45
CA SER A 148 2.91 -0.41 -31.30
C SER A 148 1.96 -1.35 -32.04
N ILE A 149 0.71 -1.49 -31.57
CA ILE A 149 -0.35 -2.24 -32.27
C ILE A 149 -0.89 -1.42 -33.44
N ALA A 150 -1.02 -0.10 -33.33
CA ALA A 150 -1.47 0.76 -34.43
C ALA A 150 -0.66 0.61 -35.75
N PRO A 151 0.69 0.55 -35.74
CA PRO A 151 1.47 0.26 -36.95
C PRO A 151 1.38 -1.20 -37.41
N LEU A 152 1.09 -2.16 -36.52
CA LEU A 152 0.79 -3.53 -36.93
C LEU A 152 -0.56 -3.61 -37.65
N ASP A 153 -1.59 -2.92 -37.14
CA ASP A 153 -2.91 -2.82 -37.76
C ASP A 153 -2.84 -2.16 -39.15
N ALA A 154 -2.03 -1.10 -39.29
CA ALA A 154 -1.73 -0.50 -40.59
C ALA A 154 -1.02 -1.47 -41.56
N GLY A 155 -0.20 -2.38 -41.05
CA GLY A 155 0.44 -3.45 -41.83
C GLY A 155 -0.51 -4.58 -42.25
N PHE A 156 -1.66 -4.74 -41.59
CA PHE A 156 -2.70 -5.70 -41.96
C PHE A 156 -3.76 -5.12 -42.91
N ASP A 157 -3.75 -3.81 -43.21
CA ASP A 157 -4.57 -3.19 -44.28
C ASP A 157 -3.95 -3.37 -45.68
N GLU A 158 -2.95 -4.26 -45.83
CA GLU A 158 -2.56 -4.86 -47.11
C GLU A 158 -3.62 -5.86 -47.60
N ARG A 159 -4.88 -5.42 -47.72
CA ARG A 159 -5.92 -6.20 -48.41
C ARG A 159 -5.45 -6.48 -49.83
N VAL A 160 -5.06 -7.72 -50.08
CA VAL A 160 -4.87 -8.28 -51.42
C VAL A 160 -6.23 -8.60 -52.04
N GLY A 161 -7.00 -7.56 -52.41
CA GLY A 161 -8.28 -7.71 -53.12
C GLY A 161 -9.18 -6.47 -53.09
N GLU A 162 -10.00 -6.31 -54.15
CA GLU A 162 -10.97 -5.22 -54.23
C GLU A 162 -12.00 -5.27 -53.08
N PRO A 163 -12.44 -4.12 -52.55
CA PRO A 163 -13.51 -4.07 -51.56
C PRO A 163 -14.73 -4.87 -52.01
N GLY A 164 -15.26 -5.72 -51.12
CA GLY A 164 -16.48 -6.48 -51.39
C GLY A 164 -17.61 -5.54 -51.83
N ARG A 165 -18.29 -5.89 -52.93
CA ARG A 165 -19.38 -5.07 -53.48
C ARG A 165 -20.46 -4.87 -52.40
N PRO A 166 -21.05 -3.67 -52.30
CA PRO A 166 -22.12 -3.42 -51.34
C PRO A 166 -23.25 -4.42 -51.53
N ASN A 167 -23.69 -5.02 -50.43
CA ASN A 167 -24.73 -6.05 -50.45
C ASN A 167 -26.09 -5.40 -50.74
N GLY A 168 -26.68 -5.69 -51.91
CA GLY A 168 -27.91 -5.05 -52.40
C GLY A 168 -29.16 -5.29 -51.55
N VAL A 169 -29.07 -6.10 -50.50
CA VAL A 169 -30.16 -6.37 -49.56
C VAL A 169 -30.41 -5.19 -48.59
N TYR A 170 -29.41 -4.36 -48.32
CA TYR A 170 -29.48 -3.36 -47.24
C TYR A 170 -29.25 -1.90 -47.66
N GLY A 171 -29.24 -1.59 -48.96
CA GLY A 171 -28.77 -0.29 -49.45
C GLY A 171 -29.64 0.37 -50.50
N GLU A 172 -30.90 0.68 -50.21
CA GLU A 172 -31.62 1.80 -50.83
C GLU A 172 -32.86 2.20 -50.02
N GLN A 173 -32.66 2.92 -48.91
CA GLN A 173 -33.73 3.79 -48.42
C GLN A 173 -33.63 5.12 -49.16
N SER A 174 -34.44 5.22 -50.21
CA SER A 174 -34.65 6.44 -50.98
C SER A 174 -34.90 7.64 -50.05
N LYS A 175 -34.04 8.67 -50.16
CA LYS A 175 -34.30 9.99 -49.60
C LYS A 175 -35.52 10.58 -50.33
N LYS A 176 -36.70 10.54 -49.73
CA LYS A 176 -37.82 11.39 -50.13
C LYS A 176 -37.50 12.83 -49.71
N LYS A 177 -37.19 13.68 -50.70
CA LYS A 177 -37.27 15.14 -50.58
C LYS A 177 -38.75 15.55 -50.67
N GLY A 178 -39.15 16.48 -49.81
CA GLY A 178 -40.47 17.08 -49.74
C GLY A 178 -40.70 17.65 -48.37
#